data_AF-A0A6I2X647-F1
#
_entry.id   AF-A0A6I2X647-F1
#
_cell.length_a   1.000
_cell.length_b   1.000
_cell.length_c   1.000
_cell.angle_alpha   90.00
_cell.angle_beta   90.00
_cell.angle_gamma   90.00
#
_symmetry.space_group_name_H-M   'P 1'
#
loop_
_entity.id
_entity.type
_entity.pdbx_description
1 polymer ?
#
loop_
_entity_poly.entity_id
_entity_poly.type
_entity_poly.pdbx_seq_one_letter_code
_entity_poly.pdbx_strand_id
1 'polypeptide(L)'
;MSPVKQAPTRTPRSIILAVAGVALGLILVLVLFIFAIPSLTESGKVEVRLGSDTYDAGSAESLARSIASAGPLLLPDVSGGKRDVYLQHLGDDDTTGWHAFDARRPGQSRDCSLTWRADSADFVDPCDGTVVAADGTGLNDYPVTVSDTGRVIVDFNPEDVPSETAPAVVD
;
A
#
# COMPACT_ATOMS: atom_id res chain seq x y z
N MET A 1 45.36 61.78 -47.29
CA MET A 1 44.10 61.07 -47.59
C MET A 1 44.31 59.59 -47.37
N SER A 2 43.57 58.95 -46.45
CA SER A 2 43.58 57.49 -46.31
C SER A 2 42.49 56.86 -47.18
N PRO A 3 42.72 55.67 -47.78
CA PRO A 3 41.71 55.01 -48.59
C PRO A 3 40.67 54.33 -47.69
N VAL A 4 39.39 54.50 -48.02
CA VAL A 4 38.30 53.73 -47.42
C VAL A 4 38.32 52.33 -48.03
N LYS A 5 38.51 51.29 -47.21
CA LYS A 5 38.35 49.89 -47.64
C LYS A 5 36.86 49.61 -47.89
N GLN A 6 36.52 49.19 -49.10
CA GLN A 6 35.16 48.72 -49.43
C GLN A 6 34.89 47.39 -48.71
N ALA A 7 33.72 47.26 -48.09
CA ALA A 7 33.28 46.04 -47.43
C ALA A 7 33.00 44.93 -48.48
N PRO A 8 33.33 43.66 -48.19
CA PRO A 8 33.10 42.56 -49.13
C PRO A 8 31.58 42.35 -49.33
N THR A 9 31.16 42.34 -50.60
CA THR A 9 29.78 42.04 -50.99
C THR A 9 29.48 40.57 -50.70
N ARG A 10 28.56 40.29 -49.76
CA ARG A 10 28.08 38.91 -49.52
C ARG A 10 27.24 38.49 -50.73
N THR A 11 27.73 37.50 -51.47
CA THR A 11 27.01 36.92 -52.61
C THR A 11 25.78 36.14 -52.12
N PRO A 12 24.64 36.18 -52.83
CA PRO A 12 23.37 35.58 -52.39
C PRO A 12 23.46 34.06 -52.15
N ARG A 13 24.43 33.37 -52.77
CA ARG A 13 24.72 31.96 -52.50
C ARG A 13 25.19 31.70 -51.07
N SER A 14 25.94 32.62 -50.47
CA SER A 14 26.43 32.48 -49.08
C SER A 14 25.32 32.61 -48.03
N ILE A 15 24.28 33.40 -48.33
CA ILE A 15 23.11 33.57 -47.47
C ILE A 15 22.21 32.32 -47.54
N ILE A 16 22.02 31.75 -48.73
CA ILE A 16 21.23 30.52 -48.92
C ILE A 16 21.86 29.33 -48.19
N LEU A 17 23.19 29.19 -48.25
CA LEU A 17 23.93 28.13 -47.54
C LEU A 17 23.86 28.30 -46.02
N ALA A 18 23.92 29.53 -45.51
CA ALA A 18 23.80 29.81 -44.08
C ALA A 18 22.39 29.49 -43.55
N VAL A 19 21.35 29.87 -44.28
CA VAL A 19 19.94 29.59 -43.91
C VAL A 19 19.65 28.08 -43.97
N ALA A 20 20.16 27.39 -45.00
CA ALA A 20 20.01 25.95 -45.12
C ALA A 20 20.68 25.20 -43.96
N GLY A 21 21.87 25.64 -43.52
CA GLY A 21 22.55 25.06 -42.36
C GLY A 21 21.79 25.24 -41.05
N VAL A 22 21.22 26.43 -40.81
CA VAL A 22 20.39 26.70 -39.62
C VAL A 22 19.11 25.86 -39.64
N ALA A 23 18.45 25.77 -40.79
CA ALA A 23 17.24 24.95 -40.93
C ALA A 23 17.54 23.47 -40.66
N LEU A 24 18.65 22.94 -41.21
CA LEU A 24 19.07 21.56 -40.98
C LEU A 24 19.39 21.30 -39.49
N GLY A 25 20.09 22.24 -38.85
CA GLY A 25 20.41 22.16 -37.43
C GLY A 25 19.18 22.15 -36.53
N LEU A 26 18.19 23.01 -36.82
CA LEU A 26 16.93 23.05 -36.08
C LEU A 26 16.13 21.75 -36.26
N ILE A 27 16.07 21.21 -37.48
CA ILE A 27 15.40 19.93 -37.74
C ILE A 27 16.07 18.80 -36.94
N LEU A 28 17.40 18.77 -36.91
CA LEU A 28 18.16 17.71 -36.22
C LEU A 28 17.94 17.78 -34.70
N VAL A 29 17.96 18.98 -34.11
CA VAL A 29 17.63 19.18 -32.69
C VAL A 29 16.20 18.72 -32.39
N LEU A 30 15.24 19.07 -33.23
CA LEU A 30 13.83 18.72 -33.05
C LEU A 30 13.60 17.21 -33.14
N VAL A 31 14.27 16.54 -34.08
CA VAL A 31 14.29 15.07 -34.19
C VAL A 31 14.90 14.44 -32.93
N LEU A 32 16.06 14.92 -32.47
CA LEU A 32 16.68 14.40 -31.24
C LEU A 32 15.77 14.56 -30.02
N PHE A 33 15.09 15.69 -29.88
CA PHE A 33 14.12 15.89 -28.80
C PHE A 33 12.92 14.94 -28.90
N ILE A 34 12.32 14.77 -30.09
CA ILE A 34 11.18 13.85 -30.28
C ILE A 34 11.55 12.40 -29.95
N PHE A 35 12.77 11.96 -30.27
CA PHE A 35 13.21 10.58 -30.03
C PHE A 35 13.82 10.35 -28.64
N ALA A 36 14.39 11.37 -27.98
CA ALA A 36 15.01 11.23 -26.67
C ALA A 36 14.05 11.45 -25.48
N ILE A 37 12.97 12.23 -25.67
CA ILE A 37 11.99 12.48 -24.60
C ILE A 37 11.15 11.24 -24.23
N PRO A 38 10.71 10.36 -25.15
CA PRO A 38 9.85 9.22 -24.79
C PRO A 38 10.47 8.28 -23.75
N SER A 39 11.80 8.16 -23.70
CA SER A 39 12.54 7.38 -22.70
C SER A 39 12.68 8.06 -21.33
N LEU A 40 12.30 9.33 -21.21
CA LEU A 40 12.30 10.09 -19.95
C LEU A 40 10.90 10.25 -19.36
N THR A 41 9.87 9.93 -20.13
CA THR A 41 8.45 9.94 -19.74
C THR A 41 7.91 8.54 -19.42
N GLU A 42 8.78 7.61 -19.00
CA GLU A 42 8.30 6.58 -18.07
C GLU A 42 7.81 7.32 -16.84
N SER A 43 6.49 7.53 -16.82
CA SER A 43 5.77 8.08 -15.69
C SER A 43 6.02 7.10 -14.55
N GLY A 44 7.08 7.36 -13.79
CA GLY A 44 7.32 6.74 -12.52
C GLY A 44 6.11 7.07 -11.67
N LYS A 45 5.15 6.15 -11.67
CA LYS A 45 4.37 5.84 -10.48
C LYS A 45 5.40 5.60 -9.38
N VAL A 46 5.81 6.69 -8.73
CA VAL A 46 6.49 6.60 -7.46
C VAL A 46 5.39 6.09 -6.55
N GLU A 47 5.24 4.78 -6.52
CA GLU A 47 4.48 4.10 -5.49
C GLU A 47 5.20 4.46 -4.20
N VAL A 48 4.72 5.51 -3.54
CA VAL A 48 5.24 5.88 -2.23
C VAL A 48 4.71 4.80 -1.29
N ARG A 49 5.44 3.67 -1.22
CA ARG A 49 5.21 2.58 -0.27
C ARG A 49 5.55 3.12 1.11
N LEU A 50 4.62 3.82 1.74
CA LEU A 50 4.73 4.44 3.07
C LEU A 50 4.55 3.42 4.21
N GLY A 51 5.05 2.19 4.02
CA GLY A 51 4.91 1.07 4.95
C GLY A 51 4.97 -0.26 4.21
N SER A 52 5.27 -1.34 4.93
CA SER A 52 4.94 -2.69 4.44
C SER A 52 3.42 -2.88 4.58
N ASP A 53 2.80 -3.44 3.55
CA ASP A 53 1.35 -3.73 3.55
C ASP A 53 1.01 -4.89 4.52
N THR A 54 2.05 -5.59 4.98
CA THR A 54 2.00 -6.64 5.99
C THR A 54 2.70 -6.22 7.27
N TYR A 55 2.23 -6.80 8.37
CA TYR A 55 2.80 -6.63 9.70
C TYR A 55 3.28 -7.97 10.25
N ASP A 56 4.58 -8.05 10.56
CA ASP A 56 5.17 -9.20 11.24
C ASP A 56 4.99 -9.04 12.76
N ALA A 57 4.06 -9.82 13.32
CA ALA A 57 3.69 -9.73 14.73
C ALA A 57 4.69 -10.43 15.67
N GLY A 58 5.43 -11.43 15.20
CA GLY A 58 6.25 -12.24 16.11
C GLY A 58 6.36 -13.71 15.79
N SER A 59 7.00 -14.44 16.71
CA SER A 59 7.02 -15.91 16.72
C SER A 59 5.62 -16.45 17.01
N ALA A 60 5.13 -17.36 16.17
CA ALA A 60 3.84 -17.99 16.33
C ALA A 60 3.74 -18.75 17.65
N GLU A 61 4.73 -19.59 17.98
CA GLU A 61 4.81 -20.32 19.24
C GLU A 61 4.72 -19.40 20.48
N SER A 62 5.48 -18.29 20.46
CA SER A 62 5.53 -17.36 21.59
C SER A 62 4.21 -16.60 21.73
N LEU A 63 3.64 -16.15 20.62
CA LEU A 63 2.38 -15.41 20.60
C LEU A 63 1.19 -16.32 20.97
N ALA A 64 1.10 -17.54 20.43
CA ALA A 64 0.06 -18.50 20.76
C ALA A 64 0.03 -18.79 22.27
N ARG A 65 1.20 -19.05 22.87
CA ARG A 65 1.34 -19.24 24.32
C ARG A 65 0.96 -17.99 25.12
N SER A 66 1.37 -16.82 24.65
CA SER A 66 1.00 -15.55 25.30
C SER A 66 -0.50 -15.32 25.23
N ILE A 67 -1.12 -15.57 24.09
CA ILE A 67 -2.55 -15.37 23.86
C ILE A 67 -3.38 -16.37 24.68
N ALA A 68 -2.99 -17.64 24.71
CA ALA A 68 -3.64 -18.66 25.52
C ALA A 68 -3.64 -18.32 27.02
N SER A 69 -2.65 -17.55 27.51
CA SER A 69 -2.52 -17.22 28.94
C SER A 69 -2.99 -15.82 29.31
N ALA A 70 -2.81 -14.82 28.43
CA ALA A 70 -3.09 -13.42 28.68
C ALA A 70 -4.24 -12.84 27.84
N GLY A 71 -4.72 -13.60 26.85
CA GLY A 71 -5.75 -13.18 25.91
C GLY A 71 -5.21 -12.50 24.64
N PRO A 72 -6.12 -12.04 23.77
CA PRO A 72 -5.82 -11.48 22.45
C PRO A 72 -4.87 -10.27 22.50
N LEU A 73 -4.00 -10.16 21.50
CA LEU A 73 -3.08 -9.04 21.37
C LEU A 73 -3.73 -7.87 20.61
N LEU A 74 -3.82 -6.70 21.24
CA LEU A 74 -4.26 -5.48 20.55
C LEU A 74 -3.10 -4.88 19.74
N LEU A 75 -3.30 -4.74 18.45
CA LEU A 75 -2.44 -4.04 17.50
C LEU A 75 -3.04 -2.65 17.22
N PRO A 76 -2.56 -1.58 17.89
CA PRO A 76 -3.12 -0.25 17.70
C PRO A 76 -2.68 0.38 16.38
N ASP A 77 -3.60 1.06 15.70
CA ASP A 77 -3.29 1.89 14.54
C ASP A 77 -2.65 3.21 15.01
N VAL A 78 -1.33 3.30 14.83
CA VAL A 78 -0.52 4.48 15.16
C VAL A 78 -0.50 5.54 14.05
N SER A 79 -1.03 5.22 12.87
CA SER A 79 -1.01 6.10 11.69
C SER A 79 -2.27 6.96 11.58
N GLY A 80 -3.41 6.47 12.05
CA GLY A 80 -4.68 7.20 12.00
C GLY A 80 -5.72 6.81 13.06
N GLY A 81 -5.42 5.82 13.91
CA GLY A 81 -6.31 5.34 14.97
C GLY A 81 -7.62 4.69 14.49
N LYS A 82 -7.76 4.42 13.19
CA LYS A 82 -9.00 3.91 12.61
C LYS A 82 -9.05 2.39 12.57
N ARG A 83 -7.90 1.74 12.45
CA ARG A 83 -7.75 0.28 12.28
C ARG A 83 -7.04 -0.37 13.46
N ASP A 84 -7.57 -0.21 14.66
CA ASP A 84 -7.10 -1.03 15.78
C ASP A 84 -7.57 -2.46 15.53
N VAL A 85 -6.68 -3.44 15.67
CA VAL A 85 -6.94 -4.83 15.31
C VAL A 85 -6.60 -5.74 16.48
N TYR A 86 -7.43 -6.75 16.74
CA TYR A 86 -7.06 -7.84 17.63
C TYR A 86 -6.41 -8.96 16.81
N LEU A 87 -5.25 -9.42 17.29
CA LEU A 87 -4.65 -10.68 16.87
C LEU A 87 -4.96 -11.74 17.93
N GLN A 88 -5.58 -12.83 17.48
CA GLN A 88 -6.05 -13.94 18.29
C GLN A 88 -5.50 -15.25 17.74
N HIS A 89 -5.29 -16.21 18.64
CA HIS A 89 -4.99 -17.60 18.31
C HIS A 89 -5.93 -18.53 19.07
N LEU A 90 -6.53 -19.48 18.36
CA LEU A 90 -7.46 -20.47 18.91
C LEU A 90 -7.01 -21.87 18.51
N GLY A 91 -6.88 -22.75 19.51
CA GLY A 91 -6.46 -24.14 19.32
C GLY A 91 -5.05 -24.41 19.85
N ASP A 92 -4.57 -25.64 19.64
CA ASP A 92 -3.32 -26.13 20.21
C ASP A 92 -2.12 -26.06 19.24
N ASP A 93 -2.39 -25.94 17.94
CA ASP A 93 -1.38 -25.88 16.89
C ASP A 93 -1.03 -24.41 16.60
N ASP A 94 0.22 -24.02 16.87
CA ASP A 94 0.71 -22.66 16.69
C ASP A 94 0.89 -22.24 15.23
N THR A 95 0.76 -23.16 14.28
CA THR A 95 0.82 -22.86 12.83
C THR A 95 -0.56 -22.59 12.21
N THR A 96 -1.65 -22.85 12.93
CA THR A 96 -3.04 -22.66 12.45
C THR A 96 -3.89 -21.95 13.50
N GLY A 97 -5.16 -21.63 13.19
CA GLY A 97 -6.09 -21.03 14.15
C GLY A 97 -5.83 -19.55 14.47
N TRP A 98 -5.16 -18.83 13.57
CA TRP A 98 -4.89 -17.40 13.71
C TRP A 98 -6.03 -16.55 13.14
N HIS A 99 -6.42 -15.52 13.88
CA HIS A 99 -7.46 -14.58 13.50
C HIS A 99 -6.96 -13.15 13.73
N ALA A 100 -7.14 -12.28 12.74
CA ALA A 100 -6.96 -10.85 12.90
C ALA A 100 -8.23 -10.14 12.45
N PHE A 101 -8.77 -9.26 13.28
CA PHE A 101 -10.02 -8.57 13.01
C PHE A 101 -10.10 -7.21 13.70
N ASP A 102 -10.96 -6.34 13.18
CA ASP A 102 -11.18 -5.01 13.76
C ASP A 102 -11.48 -5.09 15.27
N ALA A 103 -10.84 -4.25 16.07
CA ALA A 103 -11.07 -4.17 17.50
C ALA A 103 -12.40 -3.50 17.86
N ARG A 104 -13.25 -3.19 16.87
CA ARG A 104 -14.50 -2.44 17.00
C ARG A 104 -15.53 -2.95 16.00
N ARG A 105 -16.81 -2.84 16.36
CA ARG A 105 -17.89 -3.07 15.40
C ARG A 105 -17.94 -1.94 14.35
N PRO A 106 -18.40 -2.23 13.13
CA PRO A 106 -18.46 -1.25 12.05
C PRO A 106 -19.17 0.04 12.46
N GLY A 107 -18.55 1.18 12.14
CA GLY A 107 -19.11 2.51 12.40
C GLY A 107 -19.01 3.00 13.84
N GLN A 108 -18.46 2.21 14.77
CA GLN A 108 -18.30 2.62 16.17
C GLN A 108 -17.08 3.51 16.39
N SER A 109 -17.15 4.33 17.45
CA SER A 109 -16.04 5.20 17.88
C SER A 109 -14.89 4.40 18.50
N ARG A 110 -13.69 5.01 18.55
CA ARG A 110 -12.50 4.38 19.19
C ARG A 110 -12.70 4.03 20.66
N ASP A 111 -13.56 4.76 21.36
CA ASP A 111 -13.87 4.52 22.77
C ASP A 111 -14.74 3.26 22.98
N CYS A 112 -15.31 2.71 21.90
CA CYS A 112 -16.06 1.46 21.88
C CYS A 112 -15.22 0.25 21.47
N SER A 113 -13.89 0.31 21.63
CA SER A 113 -13.03 -0.85 21.40
C SER A 113 -13.48 -2.02 22.27
N LEU A 114 -13.63 -3.18 21.63
CA LEU A 114 -14.04 -4.43 22.25
C LEU A 114 -13.11 -4.77 23.40
N THR A 115 -13.67 -5.29 24.48
CA THR A 115 -12.92 -5.72 25.67
C THR A 115 -12.98 -7.24 25.78
N TRP A 116 -11.83 -7.89 25.87
CA TRP A 116 -11.74 -9.32 26.11
C TRP A 116 -12.23 -9.68 27.52
N ARG A 117 -13.06 -10.73 27.61
CA ARG A 117 -13.54 -11.32 28.86
C ARG A 117 -12.95 -12.73 29.01
N ALA A 118 -11.91 -12.84 29.83
CA ALA A 118 -11.19 -14.10 30.00
C ALA A 118 -12.07 -15.25 30.52
N ASP A 119 -13.05 -14.96 31.39
CA ASP A 119 -13.91 -15.99 31.99
C ASP A 119 -14.85 -16.66 30.98
N SER A 120 -15.34 -15.92 29.99
CA SER A 120 -16.25 -16.39 28.95
C SER A 120 -15.58 -16.68 27.61
N ALA A 121 -14.30 -16.33 27.48
CA ALA A 121 -13.53 -16.41 26.25
C ALA A 121 -14.23 -15.72 25.06
N ASP A 122 -14.69 -14.48 25.27
CA ASP A 122 -15.34 -13.68 24.24
C ASP A 122 -15.04 -12.18 24.43
N PHE A 123 -15.49 -11.37 23.49
CA PHE A 123 -15.39 -9.92 23.56
C PHE A 123 -16.73 -9.29 23.91
N VAL A 124 -16.68 -8.16 24.61
CA VAL A 124 -17.84 -7.30 24.83
C VAL A 124 -17.58 -5.90 24.29
N ASP A 125 -18.55 -5.34 23.58
CA ASP A 125 -18.57 -3.92 23.24
C ASP A 125 -18.97 -3.12 24.49
N PRO A 126 -18.10 -2.26 25.03
CA PRO A 126 -18.41 -1.51 26.26
C PRO A 126 -19.50 -0.46 26.06
N CYS A 127 -19.81 -0.07 24.81
CA CYS A 127 -20.78 0.98 24.52
C CYS A 127 -22.23 0.49 24.52
N ASP A 128 -22.50 -0.78 24.15
CA ASP A 128 -23.86 -1.33 24.14
C ASP A 128 -24.01 -2.75 24.70
N GLY A 129 -22.92 -3.36 25.16
CA GLY A 129 -22.92 -4.69 25.77
C GLY A 129 -23.01 -5.84 24.77
N THR A 130 -22.92 -5.58 23.46
CA THR A 130 -22.92 -6.64 22.45
C THR A 130 -21.74 -7.58 22.65
N VAL A 131 -22.01 -8.88 22.63
CA VAL A 131 -20.97 -9.91 22.71
C VAL A 131 -20.51 -10.30 21.31
N VAL A 132 -19.20 -10.40 21.13
CA VAL A 132 -18.58 -10.89 19.91
C VAL A 132 -17.75 -12.13 20.25
N ALA A 133 -17.82 -13.15 19.39
CA ALA A 133 -17.10 -14.41 19.59
C ALA A 133 -15.57 -14.22 19.60
N ALA A 134 -14.85 -15.19 20.15
CA ALA A 134 -13.40 -15.14 20.30
C ALA A 134 -12.63 -14.95 18.99
N ASP A 135 -13.18 -15.44 17.89
CA ASP A 135 -12.60 -15.36 16.53
C ASP A 135 -12.96 -14.06 15.79
N GLY A 136 -13.75 -13.19 16.41
CA GLY A 136 -14.18 -11.93 15.81
C GLY A 136 -15.27 -12.09 14.75
N THR A 137 -15.99 -13.23 14.71
CA THR A 137 -17.07 -13.46 13.73
C THR A 137 -18.02 -12.27 13.61
N GLY A 138 -18.21 -11.78 12.38
CA GLY A 138 -19.07 -10.63 12.05
C GLY A 138 -18.35 -9.28 12.05
N LEU A 139 -17.04 -9.25 12.29
CA LEU A 139 -16.18 -8.08 12.12
C LEU A 139 -15.40 -8.17 10.81
N ASN A 140 -14.79 -7.06 10.40
CA ASN A 140 -13.86 -7.07 9.28
C ASN A 140 -12.59 -7.83 9.69
N ASP A 141 -12.28 -8.91 8.98
CA ASP A 141 -11.08 -9.72 9.20
C ASP A 141 -9.93 -9.31 8.27
N TYR A 142 -8.75 -9.77 8.65
CA TYR A 142 -7.49 -9.55 7.94
C TYR A 142 -6.80 -10.91 7.77
N PRO A 143 -6.30 -11.24 6.57
CA PRO A 143 -5.58 -12.49 6.36
C PRO A 143 -4.39 -12.63 7.32
N VAL A 144 -4.28 -13.79 7.96
CA VAL A 144 -3.13 -14.14 8.80
C VAL A 144 -2.47 -15.38 8.25
N THR A 145 -1.15 -15.32 8.09
CA THR A 145 -0.34 -16.47 7.68
C THR A 145 0.80 -16.69 8.65
N VAL A 146 1.26 -17.94 8.76
CA VAL A 146 2.49 -18.28 9.45
C VAL A 146 3.55 -18.57 8.39
N SER A 147 4.65 -17.81 8.40
CA SER A 147 5.76 -18.00 7.46
C SER A 147 6.48 -19.34 7.70
N ASP A 148 7.30 -19.76 6.72
CA ASP A 148 8.18 -20.93 6.86
C ASP A 148 9.18 -20.82 8.03
N THR A 149 9.43 -19.59 8.52
CA THR A 149 10.28 -19.31 9.68
C THR A 149 9.48 -19.22 10.99
N GLY A 150 8.19 -19.57 11.00
CA GLY A 150 7.33 -19.57 12.17
C GLY A 150 6.93 -18.16 12.63
N ARG A 151 6.82 -17.20 11.71
CA ARG A 151 6.42 -15.81 12.00
C ARG A 151 4.96 -15.58 11.64
N VAL A 152 4.20 -14.92 12.52
CA VAL A 152 2.82 -14.54 12.26
C VAL A 152 2.81 -13.24 11.47
N ILE A 153 2.26 -13.29 10.26
CA ILE A 153 2.16 -12.17 9.34
C ILE A 153 0.68 -11.82 9.17
N VAL A 154 0.32 -10.58 9.51
CA VAL A 154 -1.03 -10.03 9.29
C VAL A 154 -0.98 -9.16 8.04
N ASP A 155 -1.91 -9.38 7.11
CA ASP A 155 -2.04 -8.60 5.89
C ASP A 155 -3.12 -7.52 6.04
N PHE A 156 -2.73 -6.25 5.90
CA PHE A 156 -3.64 -5.11 5.96
C PHE A 156 -4.00 -4.56 4.58
N ASN A 157 -3.61 -5.25 3.50
CA ASN A 157 -3.92 -4.86 2.14
C ASN A 157 -5.41 -5.09 1.83
N PRO A 158 -6.18 -4.04 1.49
CA PRO A 158 -7.60 -4.17 1.17
C PRO A 158 -7.86 -4.87 -0.18
N GLU A 159 -6.85 -5.11 -1.02
CA GLU A 159 -7.03 -5.68 -2.37
C GLU A 159 -7.00 -7.22 -2.43
N ASP A 160 -6.60 -7.91 -1.35
CA ASP A 160 -6.50 -9.39 -1.31
C ASP A 160 -7.68 -10.07 -0.60
N VAL A 161 -8.78 -9.35 -0.32
CA VAL A 161 -10.03 -10.01 0.09
C VAL A 161 -10.57 -10.76 -1.13
N PRO A 162 -10.70 -12.10 -1.11
CA PRO A 162 -11.35 -12.81 -2.20
C PRO A 162 -12.76 -12.24 -2.30
N SER A 163 -13.03 -11.46 -3.35
CA SER A 163 -14.38 -11.05 -3.68
C SER A 163 -15.19 -12.33 -3.81
N GLU A 164 -16.04 -12.58 -2.82
CA GLU A 164 -17.06 -13.60 -2.90
C GLU A 164 -17.74 -13.41 -4.26
N THR A 165 -17.60 -14.43 -5.11
CA THR A 165 -18.09 -14.39 -6.48
C THR A 165 -19.58 -14.11 -6.40
N ALA A 166 -19.97 -12.87 -6.66
CA ALA A 166 -21.37 -12.51 -6.85
C ALA A 166 -21.92 -13.46 -7.91
N PRO A 167 -23.00 -14.21 -7.64
CA PRO A 167 -23.53 -15.13 -8.64
C PRO A 167 -23.91 -14.32 -9.87
N ALA A 168 -23.39 -14.75 -11.02
CA ALA A 168 -23.77 -14.20 -12.30
C ALA A 168 -25.30 -14.25 -12.42
N VAL A 169 -25.93 -13.08 -12.45
CA VAL A 169 -27.32 -12.95 -12.85
C VAL A 169 -27.37 -13.36 -14.32
N VAL A 170 -27.96 -14.52 -14.58
CA VAL A 170 -28.31 -14.95 -15.94
C VAL A 170 -29.62 -14.26 -16.28
N ASP A 171 -29.55 -13.33 -17.23
CA ASP A 171 -30.69 -12.72 -17.92
C ASP A 171 -31.24 -13.68 -18.99
#